data_AF-A0A4Y2BT93-F1
#
_entry.id   AF-A0A4Y2BT93-F1
#
_cell.length_a   1.000
_cell.length_b   1.000
_cell.length_c   1.000
_cell.angle_alpha   90.00
_cell.angle_beta   90.00
_cell.angle_gamma   90.00
#
_symmetry.space_group_name_H-M   'P 1'
#
loop_
_entity.id
_entity.type
_entity.pdbx_description
1 polymer ?
#
loop_
_entity_poly.entity_id
_entity_poly.type
_entity_poly.pdbx_seq_one_letter_code
_entity_poly.pdbx_strand_id
1 'polypeptide(L)'
;MPVCCEVYKADRKMNMPAESSPFAFPKLDGSNYTSWKEDMMVVLMDRGCWSFIIGEDKPCPEQATEKENFEYDWRKQRCYTTI
;
A
#
# COMPACT_ATOMS: atom_id res chain seq x y z
N MET A 1 16.36 -6.13 23.48
CA MET A 1 16.41 -6.43 22.03
C MET A 1 15.73 -7.74 21.55
N PRO A 2 14.97 -8.56 22.32
CA PRO A 2 14.26 -9.72 21.70
C PRO A 2 12.82 -9.43 21.25
N VAL A 3 12.15 -8.46 21.86
CA VAL A 3 10.69 -8.29 21.73
C VAL A 3 10.25 -7.89 20.31
N CYS A 4 11.01 -7.06 19.61
CA CYS A 4 10.67 -6.65 18.24
C CYS A 4 10.66 -7.82 17.23
N CYS A 5 11.50 -8.84 17.45
CA CYS A 5 11.63 -9.98 16.54
C CYS A 5 10.51 -11.02 16.77
N GLU A 6 9.97 -11.10 17.98
CA GLU A 6 8.84 -11.99 18.30
C GLU A 6 7.51 -11.41 17.81
N VAL A 7 7.32 -10.09 17.93
CA VAL A 7 6.19 -9.37 17.32
C VAL A 7 6.19 -9.59 15.80
N TYR A 8 7.37 -9.55 15.15
CA TYR A 8 7.53 -9.78 13.72
C TYR A 8 7.16 -11.21 13.25
N LYS A 9 7.41 -12.24 14.06
CA LYS A 9 6.98 -13.62 13.74
C LYS A 9 5.47 -13.80 13.88
N ALA A 10 4.84 -13.08 14.81
CA ALA A 10 3.40 -13.10 15.01
C ALA A 10 2.66 -12.35 13.88
N ASP A 11 3.23 -11.26 13.35
CA ASP A 11 2.66 -10.48 12.23
C ASP A 11 2.79 -11.19 10.87
N ARG A 12 3.82 -12.04 10.69
CA ARG A 12 3.91 -12.96 9.53
C ARG A 12 2.75 -13.96 9.47
N LYS A 13 1.97 -14.12 10.55
CA LYS A 13 0.67 -14.76 10.48
C LYS A 13 -0.27 -13.78 9.77
N MET A 14 -0.17 -13.77 8.44
CA MET A 14 -1.04 -13.03 7.51
C MET A 14 -2.49 -13.18 7.98
N ASN A 15 -2.96 -12.20 8.74
CA ASN A 15 -4.35 -11.90 8.88
C ASN A 15 -4.53 -10.60 8.11
N MET A 16 -4.42 -10.70 6.79
CA MET A 16 -5.05 -9.73 5.91
C MET A 16 -6.54 -9.93 6.21
N PRO A 17 -7.23 -9.00 6.89
CA PRO A 17 -8.67 -9.06 6.84
C PRO A 17 -8.99 -9.04 5.35
N ALA A 18 -9.72 -10.07 4.89
CA ALA A 18 -10.38 -10.02 3.60
C ALA A 18 -11.46 -8.95 3.74
N GLU A 19 -11.04 -7.69 3.80
CA GLU A 19 -11.86 -6.53 3.51
C GLU A 19 -12.23 -6.76 2.05
N SER A 20 -13.33 -7.49 1.83
CA SER A 20 -13.98 -7.59 0.54
C SER A 20 -14.16 -6.15 0.07
N SER A 21 -13.37 -5.74 -0.92
CA SER A 21 -13.33 -4.36 -1.35
C SER A 21 -14.77 -3.89 -1.60
N PRO A 22 -15.29 -2.90 -0.84
CA PRO A 22 -16.65 -2.42 -1.03
C PRO A 22 -16.83 -1.75 -2.40
N PHE A 23 -15.73 -1.49 -3.10
CA PHE A 23 -15.71 -0.97 -4.46
C PHE A 23 -15.71 -2.10 -5.48
N ALA A 24 -16.88 -2.33 -6.08
CA ALA A 24 -16.99 -3.02 -7.37
C ALA A 24 -16.61 -2.02 -8.48
N PHE A 25 -15.34 -2.03 -8.90
CA PHE A 25 -14.93 -1.19 -10.02
C PHE A 25 -15.56 -1.70 -11.31
N PRO A 26 -16.20 -0.82 -12.12
CA PRO A 26 -16.61 -1.19 -13.45
C PRO A 26 -15.38 -1.62 -14.25
N LYS A 27 -15.54 -2.69 -15.04
CA LYS A 27 -14.46 -3.18 -15.91
C LYS A 27 -14.04 -2.05 -16.87
N LEU A 28 -12.75 -1.78 -16.94
CA LEU A 28 -12.20 -0.77 -17.84
C LEU A 28 -12.56 -1.09 -19.30
N ASP A 29 -13.09 -0.09 -20.00
CA ASP A 29 -13.39 -0.11 -21.42
C ASP A 29 -12.95 1.21 -22.08
N GLY A 30 -13.06 1.30 -23.41
CA GLY A 30 -12.60 2.46 -24.17
C GLY A 30 -13.41 3.74 -23.93
N SER A 31 -14.63 3.63 -23.39
CA SER A 31 -15.53 4.74 -23.10
C SER A 31 -15.41 5.27 -21.67
N ASN A 32 -14.94 4.44 -20.73
CA ASN A 32 -14.94 4.75 -19.30
C ASN A 32 -13.56 5.09 -18.72
N TYR A 33 -12.49 5.13 -19.53
CA TYR A 33 -11.12 5.36 -19.07
C TYR A 33 -10.97 6.58 -18.14
N THR A 34 -11.55 7.72 -18.50
CA THR A 34 -11.44 8.95 -17.69
C THR A 34 -12.04 8.76 -16.30
N SER A 35 -13.28 8.27 -16.22
CA SER A 35 -13.96 8.03 -14.94
C SER A 35 -13.29 6.92 -14.14
N TRP A 36 -12.89 5.82 -14.79
CA TRP A 36 -12.16 4.72 -14.16
C TRP A 36 -10.85 5.21 -13.51
N LYS A 37 -10.12 6.10 -14.20
CA LYS A 37 -8.87 6.67 -13.69
C LYS A 37 -9.12 7.56 -12.46
N GLU A 38 -10.16 8.38 -12.47
CA GLU A 38 -10.54 9.24 -11.34
C GLU A 38 -10.96 8.38 -10.13
N ASP A 39 -11.79 7.36 -10.33
CA ASP A 39 -12.23 6.46 -9.27
C ASP A 39 -11.02 5.70 -8.66
N MET A 40 -10.09 5.23 -9.49
CA MET A 40 -8.85 4.59 -9.04
C MET A 40 -7.97 5.55 -8.23
N MET A 41 -7.86 6.81 -8.66
CA MET A 41 -7.14 7.84 -7.92
C MET A 41 -7.73 8.04 -6.53
N VAL A 42 -9.06 8.19 -6.43
CA VAL A 42 -9.76 8.37 -5.15
C VAL A 42 -9.52 7.19 -4.21
N VAL A 43 -9.62 5.96 -4.70
CA VAL A 43 -9.39 4.75 -3.88
C VAL A 43 -7.95 4.64 -3.41
N LEU A 44 -6.98 5.00 -4.25
CA LEU A 44 -5.57 4.99 -3.86
C LEU A 44 -5.23 6.13 -2.89
N MET A 45 -5.89 7.29 -3.00
CA MET A 45 -5.74 8.40 -2.06
C MET A 45 -6.31 8.05 -0.68
N ASP A 46 -7.51 7.47 -0.60
CA ASP A 46 -8.15 7.03 0.65
C ASP A 46 -7.29 6.01 1.41
N ARG A 47 -6.63 5.12 0.66
CA ARG A 47 -5.72 4.10 1.21
C ARG A 47 -4.30 4.61 1.49
N GLY A 48 -4.01 5.87 1.17
CA GLY A 48 -2.69 6.48 1.34
C GLY A 48 -1.60 5.87 0.44
N CYS A 49 -1.99 5.21 -0.65
CA CYS A 49 -1.08 4.50 -1.55
C CYS A 49 -0.75 5.28 -2.82
N TRP A 50 -1.50 6.34 -3.11
CA TRP A 50 -1.31 7.15 -4.31
C TRP A 50 0.15 7.59 -4.52
N SER A 51 0.83 8.12 -3.49
CA SER A 51 2.22 8.59 -3.59
C SER A 51 3.20 7.49 -4.01
N PHE A 52 3.02 6.26 -3.50
CA PHE A 52 3.82 5.10 -3.86
C PHE A 52 3.55 4.59 -5.28
N ILE A 53 2.31 4.75 -5.76
CA ILE A 53 1.89 4.30 -7.10
C ILE A 53 2.48 5.21 -8.17
N ILE A 54 2.39 6.53 -7.97
CA ILE A 54 2.91 7.52 -8.92
C ILE A 54 4.42 7.76 -8.79
N GLY A 55 5.06 7.17 -7.78
CA GLY A 55 6.50 7.29 -7.54
C GLY A 55 6.92 8.65 -6.99
N GLU A 56 6.00 9.42 -6.40
CA GLU A 56 6.32 10.68 -5.72
C GLU A 56 6.90 10.45 -4.32
N ASP A 57 6.64 9.29 -3.71
CA ASP A 57 7.20 8.94 -2.42
C ASP A 57 8.73 8.83 -2.50
N LYS A 58 9.42 9.60 -1.66
CA LYS A 58 10.88 9.64 -1.67
C LYS A 58 11.43 8.41 -0.96
N PRO A 59 12.46 7.74 -1.50
CA PRO A 59 13.15 6.70 -0.77
C PRO A 59 13.71 7.27 0.54
N CYS A 60 13.83 6.40 1.55
CA CYS A 60 14.47 6.77 2.81
C CYS A 60 15.86 7.38 2.53
N PRO A 61 16.26 8.44 3.25
CA PRO A 61 17.61 8.99 3.11
C PRO A 61 18.65 7.92 3.45
N GLU A 62 19.86 8.05 2.91
CA GLU A 62 20.94 7.05 3.09
C GLU A 62 21.31 6.82 4.57
N GLN A 63 21.05 7.81 5.43
CA GLN A 63 21.30 7.75 6.87
C GLN A 63 20.09 7.28 7.68
N ALA A 64 19.04 6.81 7.01
CA ALA A 64 17.86 6.26 7.66
C ALA A 64 18.23 5.08 8.55
N THR A 65 17.65 5.05 9.73
CA THR A 65 17.76 3.92 10.63
C THR A 65 17.14 2.67 10.00
N GLU A 66 17.60 1.50 10.41
CA GLU A 66 17.05 0.20 9.94
C GLU A 66 15.53 0.13 10.14
N LYS A 67 15.01 0.76 11.21
CA LYS A 67 13.59 0.88 11.49
C LYS A 67 12.84 1.72 10.44
N GLU A 68 13.38 2.86 10.03
CA GLU A 68 12.75 3.73 9.03
C GLU A 68 12.72 3.07 7.65
N ASN A 69 13.79 2.36 7.28
CA ASN A 69 13.84 1.57 6.06
C ASN A 69 12.79 0.45 6.06
N PHE A 70 12.67 -0.27 7.19
CA PHE A 70 11.66 -1.31 7.35
C PHE A 70 10.23 -0.76 7.26
N GLU A 71 9.93 0.37 7.93
CA GLU A 71 8.61 1.01 7.88
C GLU A 71 8.26 1.53 6.48
N TYR A 72 9.26 2.01 5.73
CA TYR A 72 9.08 2.41 4.34
C TYR A 72 8.75 1.20 3.44
N ASP A 73 9.55 0.13 3.52
CA ASP A 73 9.33 -1.08 2.73
C ASP A 73 8.01 -1.76 3.09
N TRP A 74 7.65 -1.78 4.37
CA TRP A 74 6.37 -2.28 4.84
C TRP A 74 5.18 -1.53 4.22
N ARG A 75 5.20 -0.19 4.28
CA ARG A 75 4.15 0.66 3.68
C ARG A 75 4.07 0.44 2.17
N LYS A 76 5.23 0.40 1.51
CA LYS A 76 5.35 0.15 0.07
C LYS A 76 4.76 -1.20 -0.33
N GLN A 77 5.13 -2.29 0.36
CA GLN A 77 4.60 -3.63 0.09
C GLN A 77 3.08 -3.67 0.29
N ARG A 78 2.59 -3.09 1.38
CA ARG A 78 1.15 -3.03 1.66
C ARG A 78 0.38 -2.29 0.58
N CYS A 79 0.94 -1.22 0.01
CA CYS A 79 0.30 -0.52 -1.08
C CYS A 79 0.23 -1.30 -2.39
N TYR A 80 1.25 -2.11 -2.71
CA TYR A 80 1.21 -2.94 -3.92
C TYR A 80 0.33 -4.18 -3.80
N THR A 81 0.11 -4.72 -2.60
CA THR A 81 -0.77 -5.88 -2.39
C THR A 81 -2.25 -5.50 -2.25
N THR A 82 -2.56 -4.20 -2.18
CA THR A 82 -3.91 -3.67 -1.91
C THR A 82 -4.71 -3.36 -3.19
N ILE A 83 -4.05 -3.32 -4.35
CA ILE A 83 -4.64 -3.19 -5.69
C ILE A 83 -4.99 -4.59 -6.21
#